data_AF-A0A3E2JUQ3-F1
#
_entry.id   AF-A0A3E2JUQ3-F1
#
_cell.length_a   1.000
_cell.length_b   1.000
_cell.length_c   1.000
_cell.angle_alpha   90.00
_cell.angle_beta   90.00
_cell.angle_gamma   90.00
#
_symmetry.space_group_name_H-M   'P 1'
#
loop_
_entity.id
_entity.type
_entity.pdbx_description
1 polymer ?
#
loop_
_entity_poly.entity_id
_entity_poly.type
_entity_poly.pdbx_seq_one_letter_code
_entity_poly.pdbx_strand_id
1 'polypeptide(L)'
;MVGDGAIYFYIQDIVVHLDYQKNGIGKEIMNLLVEYLHTNAPDKAFVGLFASQGNESFYEKYEFKDFSPNMTGMFTVISKK
;
A
#
# COMPACT_ATOMS: atom_id res chain seq x y z
N MET A 1 2.07 -8.09 0.53
CA MET A 1 0.65 -7.78 0.81
C MET A 1 0.19 -8.71 1.91
N VAL A 2 -0.57 -8.20 2.87
CA VAL A 2 -1.04 -8.94 4.06
C VAL A 2 -2.53 -8.67 4.22
N GLY A 3 -3.30 -9.62 4.73
CA GLY A 3 -4.74 -9.46 4.82
C GLY A 3 -5.39 -10.61 5.58
N ASP A 4 -6.72 -10.54 5.69
CA ASP A 4 -7.55 -11.60 6.28
C ASP A 4 -7.89 -12.72 5.27
N GLY A 5 -7.47 -12.57 4.02
CA GLY A 5 -7.81 -13.48 2.92
C GLY A 5 -9.25 -13.33 2.42
N ALA A 6 -9.97 -12.31 2.86
CA ALA A 6 -11.34 -12.01 2.49
C ALA A 6 -11.46 -10.56 1.99
N ILE A 7 -11.70 -9.60 2.89
CA ILE A 7 -12.08 -8.24 2.50
C ILE A 7 -10.98 -7.21 2.79
N TYR A 8 -10.00 -7.50 3.64
CA TYR A 8 -8.96 -6.52 4.01
C TYR A 8 -7.60 -6.91 3.43
N PHE A 9 -6.99 -5.98 2.69
CA PHE A 9 -5.66 -6.11 2.11
C PHE A 9 -4.81 -4.89 2.45
N TYR A 10 -3.58 -5.12 2.87
CA TYR A 10 -2.60 -4.08 3.13
C TYR A 10 -1.36 -4.29 2.28
N ILE A 11 -0.98 -3.24 1.56
CA ILE A 11 0.33 -3.15 0.91
C ILE A 11 1.29 -2.62 1.96
N GLN A 12 2.23 -3.47 2.38
CA GLN A 12 3.26 -3.17 3.37
C GLN A 12 4.63 -3.18 2.70
N ASP A 13 5.53 -2.32 3.21
CA ASP A 13 6.97 -2.29 2.93
C ASP A 13 7.38 -2.46 1.46
N ILE A 14 6.99 -1.49 0.60
CA ILE A 14 7.55 -1.40 -0.75
C ILE A 14 8.89 -0.66 -0.68
N VAL A 15 9.96 -1.36 -1.04
CA VAL A 15 11.31 -0.81 -1.08
C VAL A 15 11.99 -1.21 -2.39
N VAL A 16 12.64 -0.23 -3.01
CA VAL A 16 13.57 -0.45 -4.13
C VAL A 16 14.95 -0.06 -3.65
N HIS A 17 15.93 -0.96 -3.82
CA HIS A 17 17.33 -0.71 -3.46
C HIS A 17 17.85 0.57 -4.13
N LEU A 18 18.65 1.36 -3.41
CA LEU A 18 19.05 2.72 -3.81
C LEU A 18 19.60 2.78 -5.25
N ASP A 19 20.50 1.85 -5.60
CA ASP A 19 21.14 1.77 -6.93
C ASP A 19 20.15 1.52 -8.08
N TYR A 20 18.94 1.06 -7.76
CA TYR A 20 17.91 0.70 -8.74
C TYR A 20 16.71 1.66 -8.70
N GLN A 21 16.71 2.66 -7.83
CA GLN A 21 15.65 3.67 -7.79
C GLN A 21 15.61 4.52 -9.05
N LYS A 22 14.46 5.18 -9.29
CA LYS A 22 14.20 6.03 -10.46
C LYS A 22 14.21 5.32 -11.83
N ASN A 23 14.38 3.99 -11.85
CA ASN A 23 14.25 3.16 -13.06
C ASN A 23 12.83 2.62 -13.29
N GLY A 24 11.82 3.14 -12.59
CA GLY A 24 10.43 2.70 -12.75
C GLY A 24 10.06 1.40 -12.01
N ILE A 25 11.01 0.73 -11.35
CA ILE A 25 10.76 -0.56 -10.67
C ILE A 25 9.65 -0.46 -9.61
N GLY A 26 9.62 0.61 -8.81
CA GLY A 26 8.54 0.79 -7.82
C GLY A 26 7.16 0.87 -8.48
N LYS A 27 7.07 1.51 -9.66
CA LYS A 27 5.85 1.56 -10.45
C LYS A 27 5.46 0.17 -10.93
N GLU A 28 6.41 -0.62 -11.42
CA GLU A 28 6.18 -1.98 -11.88
C GLU A 28 5.69 -2.90 -10.74
N ILE A 29 6.31 -2.80 -9.56
CA ILE A 29 5.85 -3.51 -8.34
C ILE A 29 4.38 -3.16 -8.06
N MET A 30 4.05 -1.87 -8.00
CA MET A 30 2.67 -1.44 -7.72
C MET A 30 1.68 -1.90 -8.79
N ASN A 31 2.04 -1.82 -10.07
CA ASN A 31 1.20 -2.30 -11.17
C ASN A 31 0.85 -3.79 -10.96
N LEU A 32 1.84 -4.63 -10.67
CA LEU A 32 1.64 -6.06 -10.44
C LEU A 32 0.76 -6.33 -9.21
N LEU A 33 0.96 -5.57 -8.12
CA LEU A 33 0.14 -5.72 -6.91
C LEU A 33 -1.32 -5.30 -7.14
N VAL A 34 -1.55 -4.21 -7.87
CA VAL A 34 -2.89 -3.71 -8.20
C VAL A 34 -3.60 -4.66 -9.16
N GLU A 35 -2.90 -5.17 -10.18
CA GLU A 35 -3.44 -6.20 -11.08
C GLU A 35 -3.84 -7.48 -10.33
N TYR A 36 -3.00 -7.91 -9.38
CA TYR A 36 -3.33 -9.04 -8.52
C TYR A 36 -4.61 -8.77 -7.70
N LEU A 37 -4.75 -7.58 -7.11
CA LEU A 37 -5.95 -7.21 -6.36
C LEU A 37 -7.20 -7.20 -7.24
N HIS A 38 -7.14 -6.59 -8.43
CA HIS A 38 -8.28 -6.57 -9.36
C HIS A 38 -8.74 -7.98 -9.77
N THR A 39 -7.81 -8.92 -9.85
CA THR A 39 -8.11 -10.30 -10.27
C THR A 39 -8.63 -11.16 -9.12
N ASN A 40 -8.12 -10.96 -7.90
CA ASN A 40 -8.28 -11.93 -6.80
C ASN A 40 -9.10 -11.40 -5.62
N ALA A 41 -9.21 -10.08 -5.44
CA ALA A 41 -9.96 -9.52 -4.33
C ALA A 41 -11.47 -9.54 -4.63
N PRO A 42 -12.33 -9.79 -3.63
CA PRO A 42 -13.77 -9.71 -3.81
C PRO A 42 -14.23 -8.26 -4.06
N ASP A 43 -15.46 -8.12 -4.55
CA ASP A 43 -16.09 -6.80 -4.69
C ASP A 43 -16.07 -6.04 -3.36
N LYS A 44 -15.74 -4.74 -3.44
CA LYS A 44 -15.60 -3.84 -2.28
C LYS A 44 -14.54 -4.25 -1.24
N ALA A 45 -13.51 -5.00 -1.65
CA ALA A 45 -12.33 -5.20 -0.83
C ALA A 45 -11.73 -3.85 -0.38
N PHE A 46 -11.38 -3.77 0.90
CA PHE A 46 -10.67 -2.65 1.49
C PHE A 46 -9.17 -2.85 1.28
N VAL A 47 -8.54 -1.92 0.56
CA VAL A 47 -7.09 -1.94 0.32
C VAL A 47 -6.46 -0.72 0.99
N GLY A 48 -5.55 -0.94 1.93
CA GLY A 48 -4.88 0.10 2.69
C GLY A 48 -3.36 0.10 2.55
N LEU A 49 -2.75 1.25 2.80
CA LEU A 49 -1.31 1.41 2.98
C LEU A 49 -1.02 2.61 3.87
N PHE A 50 0.20 2.66 4.41
CA PHE A 50 0.74 3.85 5.05
C PHE A 50 1.79 4.47 4.13
N ALA A 51 1.52 5.68 3.64
CA ALA A 51 2.50 6.44 2.88
C ALA A 51 3.40 7.23 3.84
N SER A 52 4.71 7.14 3.63
CA SER A 52 5.63 8.07 4.27
C SER A 52 5.45 9.47 3.69
N GLN A 53 5.69 10.50 4.50
CA GLN A 53 5.60 11.89 4.08
C GLN A 53 6.34 12.15 2.75
N GLY A 54 5.67 12.78 1.79
CA GLY A 54 6.20 13.14 0.47
C GLY A 54 6.08 12.04 -0.59
N ASN A 55 5.65 10.83 -0.24
CA ASN A 55 5.43 9.72 -1.17
C ASN A 55 3.95 9.48 -1.49
N GLU A 56 3.04 10.33 -1.03
CA GLU A 56 1.59 10.20 -1.25
C GLU A 56 1.27 10.19 -2.74
N SER A 57 1.83 11.14 -3.49
CA SER A 57 1.64 11.28 -4.94
C SER A 57 2.08 10.06 -5.77
N PHE A 58 2.94 9.20 -5.21
CA PHE A 58 3.30 7.95 -5.85
C PHE A 58 2.12 6.95 -5.81
N TYR A 59 1.41 6.88 -4.68
CA TYR A 59 0.29 5.97 -4.46
C TYR A 59 -1.04 6.50 -5.00
N GLU A 60 -1.25 7.81 -5.04
CA GLU A 60 -2.46 8.45 -5.61
C GLU A 60 -2.72 8.06 -7.07
N LYS A 61 -1.67 7.68 -7.81
CA LYS A 61 -1.77 7.17 -9.19
C LYS A 61 -2.55 5.86 -9.31
N TYR A 62 -2.73 5.15 -8.20
CA TYR A 62 -3.46 3.90 -8.08
C TYR A 62 -4.75 4.07 -7.26
N GLU A 63 -5.31 5.27 -7.26
CA GLU A 63 -6.57 5.63 -6.61
C GLU A 63 -6.59 5.52 -5.08
N PHE A 64 -5.43 5.33 -4.44
CA PHE A 64 -5.29 5.55 -3.01
C PHE A 64 -5.52 7.03 -2.71
N LYS A 65 -6.25 7.30 -1.62
CA LYS A 65 -6.58 8.66 -1.19
C LYS A 65 -6.28 8.80 0.29
N ASP A 66 -5.77 9.96 0.68
CA ASP A 66 -5.75 10.34 2.09
C ASP A 66 -7.17 10.75 2.51
N PHE A 67 -7.70 10.07 3.52
CA PHE A 67 -9.02 10.33 4.09
C PHE A 67 -8.93 11.11 5.42
N SER A 68 -7.75 11.61 5.78
CA SER A 68 -7.57 12.45 6.97
C SER A 68 -8.30 13.80 6.80
N PRO A 69 -8.87 14.38 7.88
CA PRO A 69 -8.89 13.87 9.25
C PRO A 69 -10.03 12.88 9.54
N ASN A 70 -10.87 12.53 8.56
CA ASN A 70 -12.06 11.71 8.79
C ASN A 70 -11.73 10.24 9.08
N MET A 71 -10.67 9.71 8.46
CA MET A 71 -10.18 8.35 8.69
C MET A 71 -8.65 8.34 8.74
N THR A 72 -8.12 8.41 9.96
CA THR A 72 -6.67 8.47 10.23
C THR A 72 -6.13 7.08 10.54
N GLY A 73 -5.06 6.67 9.86
CA GLY A 73 -4.35 5.43 10.18
C GLY A 73 -3.66 5.51 11.55
N MET A 74 -3.72 4.42 12.33
CA MET A 74 -3.14 4.33 13.67
C MET A 74 -2.27 3.07 13.78
N PHE A 75 -1.19 3.13 14.55
CA PHE A 75 -0.30 1.98 14.78
C PHE A 75 0.22 1.95 16.23
N THR A 76 0.67 0.78 16.66
CA THR A 76 1.41 0.59 17.91
C THR A 76 2.52 -0.43 17.69
N VAL A 77 3.53 -0.43 18.55
CA VAL A 77 4.66 -1.37 18.50
C VAL A 77 4.70 -2.14 19.82
N ILE A 78 4.61 -3.47 19.74
CA ILE A 78 4.72 -4.33 20.92
C ILE A 78 6.20 -4.46 21.29
N SER A 79 6.59 -3.86 22.41
CA SER A 79 7.90 -4.08 23.02
C SER A 79 7.78 -5.19 24.07
N LYS A 80 8.48 -6.32 23.83
CA LYS A 80 8.66 -7.36 24.85
C LYS A 80 9.98 -7.06 25.56
N LYS A 81 9.93 -6.85 26.88
CA LYS A 81 11.13 -6.81 27.72
C LYS A 81 11.81 -8.17 27.75
#